data_AF-A0A7X3RSY2-F1
#
_entry.id   AF-A0A7X3RSY2-F1
#
_cell.length_a   1.000
_cell.length_b   1.000
_cell.length_c   1.000
_cell.angle_alpha   90.00
_cell.angle_beta   90.00
_cell.angle_gamma   90.00
#
_symmetry.space_group_name_H-M   'P 1'
#
loop_
_entity.id
_entity.type
_entity.pdbx_description
1 polymer ?
#
loop_
_entity_poly.entity_id
_entity_poly.type
_entity_poly.pdbx_seq_one_letter_code
_entity_poly.pdbx_strand_id
1 'polypeptide(L)' 'MKYMLDTNICSYIIRQHSQSVLETLENRAAESHILWMSVITY' A
#
# COMPACT_ATOMS: atom_id res chain seq x y z
N MET A 1 -13.72 3.05 3.16
CA MET A 1 -12.79 4.21 3.28
C MET A 1 -11.69 4.05 2.24
N LYS A 2 -11.08 5.13 1.73
CA LYS A 2 -10.08 5.08 0.65
C LYS A 2 -8.69 5.44 1.20
N TYR A 3 -7.66 4.65 0.87
CA TYR A 3 -6.27 4.91 1.25
C TYR A 3 -5.42 5.11 0.00
N MET A 4 -4.71 6.24 -0.07
CA MET A 4 -3.74 6.50 -1.13
C MET A 4 -2.37 5.99 -0.69
N LEU A 5 -1.75 5.15 -1.51
CA LEU A 5 -0.37 4.73 -1.33
C LEU A 5 0.55 5.80 -1.92
N ASP A 6 1.41 6.34 -1.06
CA ASP A 6 2.47 7.26 -1.46
C ASP A 6 3.64 6.49 -2.09
N THR A 7 4.40 7.18 -2.94
CA THR A 7 5.62 6.69 -3.57
C THR A 7 6.61 6.08 -2.59
N ASN A 8 6.76 6.68 -1.41
CA ASN A 8 7.66 6.17 -0.39
C ASN A 8 7.20 4.83 0.19
N ILE A 9 5.89 4.64 0.37
CA ILE A 9 5.31 3.38 0.85
C ILE A 9 5.51 2.29 -0.20
N CYS A 10 5.20 2.59 -1.47
CA CYS A 10 5.43 1.67 -2.58
C CYS A 10 6.92 1.30 -2.69
N SER A 11 7.82 2.29 -2.67
CA SER A 11 9.28 2.07 -2.70
C SER A 11 9.77 1.23 -1.54
N TYR A 12 9.24 1.46 -0.34
CA TYR A 12 9.60 0.69 0.86
C TYR A 12 9.18 -0.78 0.73
N ILE A 13 7.95 -1.04 0.31
CA ILE A 13 7.43 -2.41 0.10
C ILE A 13 8.28 -3.14 -0.95
N ILE A 14 8.58 -2.48 -2.06
CA ILE A 14 9.37 -3.06 -3.17
C ILE A 14 10.79 -3.41 -2.71
N ARG A 15 11.44 -2.51 -1.97
CA ARG A 15 12.87 -2.68 -1.60
C ARG A 15 13.08 -3.60 -0.42
N GLN A 16 12.19 -3.54 0.57
CA GLN A 16 12.38 -4.21 1.86
C GLN A 16 11.55 -5.48 2.00
N HIS A 17 10.64 -5.76 1.05
CA HIS A 17 9.68 -6.86 1.14
C HIS A 17 9.01 -6.92 2.52
N SER A 18 8.64 -5.75 3.05
CA SER A 18 8.20 -5.63 4.44
C SER A 18 6.86 -6.34 4.65
N GLN A 19 6.92 -7.52 5.25
CA GLN A 19 5.79 -8.41 5.44
C GLN A 19 4.69 -7.76 6.30
N SER A 20 5.06 -7.02 7.35
CA SER A 20 4.09 -6.36 8.24
C SER A 20 3.27 -5.28 7.51
N VAL A 21 3.87 -4.58 6.55
CA VAL A 21 3.16 -3.59 5.72
C VAL A 21 2.23 -4.30 4.74
N LEU A 22 2.68 -5.39 4.12
CA LEU A 22 1.84 -6.20 3.23
C LEU A 22 0.62 -6.78 3.95
N GLU A 23 0.81 -7.40 5.12
CA GLU A 23 -0.27 -7.93 5.96
C GLU A 23 -1.27 -6.82 6.35
N THR A 24 -0.77 -5.62 6.65
CA THR A 24 -1.64 -4.47 6.93
C THR A 24 -2.48 -4.08 5.71
N LEU A 25 -1.86 -4.01 4.52
CA LEU A 25 -2.57 -3.67 3.28
C LEU A 25 -3.60 -4.74 2.90
N GLU A 26 -3.26 -6.02 3.06
CA GLU A 26 -4.17 -7.14 2.82
C GLU A 26 -5.37 -7.10 3.76
N ASN A 27 -5.16 -6.85 5.05
CA ASN A 27 -6.25 -6.71 6.01
C ASN A 27 -7.17 -5.53 5.66
N ARG A 28 -6.61 -4.38 5.26
CA ARG A 28 -7.42 -3.24 4.80
C ARG A 28 -8.19 -3.54 3.52
N ALA A 29 -7.58 -4.25 2.57
CA ALA A 29 -8.28 -4.68 1.36
C ALA A 29 -9.43 -5.65 1.68
N ALA A 30 -9.22 -6.59 2.62
CA ALA A 30 -10.23 -7.54 3.10
C ALA A 30 -11.40 -6.84 3.81
N GLU A 31 -11.13 -5.75 4.53
CA GLU A 31 -12.13 -4.85 5.14
C GLU A 31 -12.89 -3.99 4.09
N SER A 32 -12.78 -4.30 2.79
CA SER A 32 -13.41 -3.56 1.68
C SER A 32 -12.93 -2.11 1.55
N HIS A 33 -11.71 -1.80 2.01
CA HIS A 33 -11.08 -0.52 1.73
C HIS A 33 -10.48 -0.49 0.33
N ILE A 34 -10.59 0.67 -0.32
CA ILE A 34 -9.98 0.89 -1.64
C ILE A 34 -8.56 1.41 -1.42
N LEU A 35 -7.57 0.63 -1.86
CA LEU A 35 -6.18 1.04 -1.95
C LEU A 35 -5.92 1.56 -3.37
N TRP A 36 -5.38 2.76 -3.49
CA TRP A 36 -5.09 3.37 -4.79
C TRP A 36 -3.76 4.10 -4.74
N MET A 37 -3.08 4.22 -5.87
CA MET A 37 -1.81 4.93 -6.00
C MET A 37 -1.94 6.01 -7.06
N SER A 38 -1.21 7.11 -6.89
CA SER A 38 -1.17 8.17 -7.90
C SER A 38 -0.40 7.69 -9.13
N VAL A 39 -0.81 8.15 -10.32
CA VAL A 39 -0.06 7.88 -11.56
C VAL A 39 1.33 8.55 -11.57
N ILE A 40 1.57 9.48 -10.65
CA ILE A 40 2.84 10.20 -10.47
C ILE A 40 3.83 9.40 -9.59
N THR A 41 3.38 8.30 -8.98
CA THR A 41 4.23 7.45 -8.14
C THR A 41 5.27 6.71 -8.99
N TYR A 42 6.58 6.92 -8.72
CA TYR A 42 7.74 6.41 -9.47
C TYR A 42 8.77 5.73 -8.56
#